data_AF-A0A7S2B5B0-F1
#
_entry.id   AF-A0A7S2B5B0-F1
#
_cell.length_a   1.000
_cell.length_b   1.000
_cell.length_c   1.000
_cell.angle_alpha   90.00
_cell.angle_beta   90.00
_cell.angle_gamma   90.00
#
_symmetry.space_group_name_H-M   'P 1'
#
loop_
_entity.id
_entity.type
_entity.pdbx_description
1 polymer ?
#
loop_
_entity_poly.entity_id
_entity_poly.type
_entity_poly.pdbx_seq_one_letter_code
_entity_poly.pdbx_strand_id
1 'polypeptide(L)'
;VVQGIYSGVTVQELDKLAAETSAYMSIEHPDYGKLASRLVVSDLHKDTAPNFAETMVSVHEHIEAATGLPSNYLDEEILEVIKTNAAAIEGEIDYSRDYSFDYFGIK
;
A
#
# COMPACT_ATOMS: atom_id res chain seq x y z
N VAL A 1 2.55 -1.43 -21.83
CA VAL A 1 3.21 -2.46 -20.98
C VAL A 1 4.29 -3.26 -21.72
N VAL A 2 3.97 -4.14 -22.69
CA VAL A 2 4.98 -5.04 -23.32
C VAL A 2 6.18 -4.30 -23.96
N GLN A 3 5.96 -3.09 -24.49
CA GLN A 3 7.03 -2.27 -25.09
C GLN A 3 8.03 -1.70 -24.07
N GLY A 4 7.70 -1.66 -22.78
CA GLY A 4 8.59 -1.18 -21.72
C GLY A 4 9.29 -2.30 -20.93
N ILE A 5 9.12 -3.56 -21.35
CA ILE A 5 9.71 -4.72 -20.68
C ILE A 5 11.16 -4.92 -21.17
N TYR A 6 12.07 -5.16 -20.23
CA TYR A 6 13.45 -5.57 -20.50
C TYR A 6 13.83 -6.79 -19.64
N SER A 7 14.88 -7.51 -20.04
CA SER A 7 15.37 -8.66 -19.28
C SER A 7 15.86 -8.20 -17.90
N GLY A 8 15.26 -8.75 -16.84
CA GLY A 8 15.57 -8.40 -15.45
C GLY A 8 14.62 -7.38 -14.80
N VAL A 9 13.54 -6.97 -15.49
CA VAL A 9 12.50 -6.14 -14.87
C VAL A 9 11.88 -6.85 -13.67
N THR A 10 11.71 -6.12 -12.56
CA THR A 10 11.06 -6.63 -11.35
C THR A 10 9.54 -6.65 -11.48
N VAL A 11 8.86 -7.42 -10.63
CA VAL A 11 7.39 -7.47 -10.60
C VAL A 11 6.81 -6.09 -10.22
N GLN A 12 7.42 -5.42 -9.25
CA GLN A 12 7.02 -4.07 -8.80
C GLN A 12 7.15 -3.03 -9.92
N GLU A 13 8.24 -3.07 -10.69
CA GLU A 13 8.42 -2.18 -11.85
C GLU A 13 7.37 -2.45 -12.93
N LEU A 14 6.97 -3.71 -13.12
CA LEU A 14 5.95 -4.10 -14.08
C LEU A 14 4.55 -3.63 -13.64
N ASP A 15 4.19 -3.81 -12.38
CA ASP A 15 2.90 -3.38 -11.82
C ASP A 15 2.77 -1.85 -11.87
N LYS A 16 3.84 -1.12 -11.54
CA LYS A 16 3.92 0.33 -11.70
C LYS A 16 3.72 0.76 -13.16
N LEU A 17 4.43 0.15 -14.11
CA LEU A 17 4.29 0.47 -15.53
C LEU A 17 2.87 0.20 -16.05
N ALA A 18 2.23 -0.88 -15.57
CA ALA A 18 0.85 -1.22 -15.92
C ALA A 18 -0.14 -0.19 -15.37
N ALA A 19 0.04 0.26 -14.13
CA ALA A 19 -0.78 1.28 -13.51
C ALA A 19 -0.65 2.64 -14.23
N GLU A 20 0.58 3.09 -14.52
CA GLU A 20 0.84 4.34 -15.25
C GLU A 20 0.29 4.31 -16.67
N THR A 21 0.46 3.19 -17.39
CA THR A 21 -0.13 3.00 -18.73
C THR A 21 -1.65 3.09 -18.66
N SER A 22 -2.27 2.44 -17.67
CA SER A 22 -3.73 2.49 -17.49
C SER A 22 -4.20 3.89 -17.14
N ALA A 23 -3.49 4.63 -16.29
CA ALA A 23 -3.84 6.00 -15.94
C ALA A 23 -3.82 6.92 -17.17
N TYR A 24 -2.83 6.76 -18.06
CA TYR A 24 -2.77 7.51 -19.33
C TYR A 24 -3.97 7.22 -20.24
N MET A 25 -4.42 5.96 -20.29
CA MET A 25 -5.60 5.55 -21.08
C MET A 25 -6.94 6.06 -20.52
N SER A 26 -6.95 6.74 -19.37
CA SER A 26 -8.17 7.39 -18.86
C SER A 26 -8.73 8.46 -19.79
N ILE A 27 -7.87 9.03 -20.66
CA ILE A 27 -8.27 9.95 -21.73
C ILE A 27 -9.20 9.25 -22.74
N GLU A 28 -8.98 7.96 -22.99
CA GLU A 28 -9.79 7.15 -23.90
C GLU A 28 -11.09 6.70 -23.24
N HIS A 29 -11.03 6.22 -21.99
CA HIS A 29 -12.21 5.82 -21.23
C HIS A 29 -11.97 5.95 -19.72
N PRO A 30 -12.90 6.54 -18.95
CA PRO A 30 -12.69 6.81 -17.52
C PRO A 30 -12.46 5.55 -16.65
N ASP A 31 -12.97 4.39 -17.06
CA ASP A 31 -12.72 3.13 -16.33
C ASP A 31 -11.25 2.70 -16.35
N TYR A 32 -10.43 3.20 -17.28
CA TYR A 32 -8.99 2.98 -17.22
C TYR A 32 -8.34 3.66 -16.01
N GLY A 33 -8.89 4.78 -15.54
CA GLY A 33 -8.47 5.41 -14.28
C GLY A 33 -8.79 4.51 -13.07
N LYS A 34 -9.94 3.83 -13.08
CA LYS A 34 -10.30 2.84 -12.04
C LYS A 34 -9.41 1.60 -12.10
N LEU A 35 -9.06 1.15 -13.31
CA LEU A 35 -8.12 0.03 -13.47
C LEU A 35 -6.74 0.42 -12.93
N ALA A 36 -6.26 1.61 -13.24
CA ALA A 36 -5.00 2.13 -12.76
C ALA A 36 -4.94 2.16 -11.22
N SER A 37 -5.96 2.71 -10.56
CA SER A 37 -5.99 2.77 -9.09
C SER A 37 -6.01 1.37 -8.47
N ARG A 38 -6.76 0.44 -9.05
CA ARG A 38 -6.80 -0.96 -8.58
C ARG A 38 -5.46 -1.67 -8.72
N LEU A 39 -4.69 -1.38 -9.77
CA LEU A 39 -3.34 -1.92 -9.93
C LEU A 39 -2.40 -1.40 -8.83
N VAL A 40 -2.46 -0.10 -8.51
CA VAL A 40 -1.65 0.49 -7.43
C VAL A 40 -2.01 -0.11 -6.07
N VAL A 41 -3.30 -0.21 -5.75
CA VAL A 41 -3.76 -0.80 -4.48
C VAL A 41 -3.36 -2.27 -4.38
N SER A 42 -3.52 -3.03 -5.46
CA SER A 42 -3.14 -4.44 -5.48
C SER A 42 -1.64 -4.64 -5.30
N ASP A 43 -0.79 -3.75 -5.82
CA ASP A 43 0.65 -3.77 -5.61
C ASP A 43 0.98 -3.43 -4.15
N LEU A 44 0.37 -2.37 -3.61
CA LEU A 44 0.54 -1.97 -2.21
C LEU A 44 0.16 -3.08 -1.22
N HIS A 45 -0.93 -3.81 -1.47
CA HIS A 45 -1.34 -4.95 -0.64
C HIS A 45 -0.35 -6.11 -0.65
N LYS A 46 0.50 -6.26 -1.68
CA LYS A 46 1.55 -7.30 -1.72
C LYS A 46 2.77 -6.92 -0.88
N ASP A 47 3.01 -5.62 -0.72
CA ASP A 47 4.20 -5.06 -0.08
C ASP A 47 3.94 -4.57 1.36
N THR A 48 2.73 -4.78 1.89
CA THR A 48 2.32 -4.38 3.25
C THR A 48 1.93 -5.58 4.11
N ALA A 49 1.97 -5.40 5.44
CA ALA A 49 1.57 -6.45 6.37
C ALA A 49 0.05 -6.72 6.26
N PRO A 50 -0.38 -7.98 6.42
CA PRO A 50 -1.77 -8.38 6.14
C PRO A 50 -2.79 -7.94 7.19
N ASN A 51 -2.35 -7.46 8.36
CA ASN A 51 -3.23 -7.04 9.45
C ASN A 51 -2.75 -5.72 10.08
N PHE A 52 -3.67 -5.00 10.69
CA PHE A 52 -3.44 -3.67 11.24
C PHE A 52 -2.46 -3.69 12.42
N ALA A 53 -2.61 -4.64 13.35
CA ALA A 53 -1.80 -4.66 14.57
C ALA A 53 -0.30 -4.91 14.27
N GLU A 54 0.01 -5.82 13.35
CA GLU A 54 1.38 -6.09 12.90
C GLU A 54 2.02 -4.86 12.23
N THR A 55 1.22 -4.12 11.45
CA THR A 55 1.66 -2.85 10.87
C THR A 55 2.03 -1.86 11.96
N MET A 56 1.20 -1.72 13.00
CA MET A 56 1.42 -0.78 14.10
C MET A 56 2.64 -1.15 14.97
N VAL A 57 2.92 -2.43 15.16
CA VAL A 57 4.17 -2.90 15.81
C VAL A 57 5.38 -2.45 14.97
N SER A 58 5.33 -2.66 13.66
CA SER A 58 6.43 -2.26 12.75
C SER A 58 6.68 -0.75 12.76
N VAL A 59 5.61 0.05 12.88
CA VAL A 59 5.68 1.52 13.00
C VAL A 59 6.27 1.95 14.35
N HIS A 60 5.92 1.26 15.44
CA HIS A 60 6.47 1.54 16.76
C HIS A 60 7.95 1.16 16.87
N GLU A 61 8.34 0.00 16.33
CA GLU A 61 9.70 -0.54 16.38
C GLU A 61 10.61 0.05 15.29
N HIS A 62 10.20 1.13 14.63
CA HIS A 62 10.93 1.71 13.53
C HIS A 62 12.32 2.21 13.96
N ILE A 63 13.33 1.84 13.18
CA ILE A 63 14.72 2.28 13.35
C ILE A 63 15.11 3.10 12.12
N GLU A 64 15.55 4.33 12.36
CA GLU A 64 15.99 5.24 11.32
C GLU A 64 17.26 4.68 10.64
N ALA A 65 17.17 4.33 9.36
CA ALA A 65 18.28 3.66 8.65
C ALA A 65 19.57 4.51 8.60
N ALA A 66 19.46 5.83 8.61
CA ALA A 66 20.61 6.74 8.54
C ALA A 66 21.39 6.84 9.86
N THR A 67 20.71 6.73 11.00
CA THR A 67 21.31 6.95 12.33
C THR A 67 21.40 5.67 13.16
N GLY A 68 20.62 4.64 12.82
CA GLY A 68 20.49 3.41 13.60
C GLY A 68 19.77 3.60 14.93
N LEU A 69 19.14 4.76 15.15
CA LEU A 69 18.44 5.07 16.39
C LEU A 69 16.94 4.74 16.29
N PRO A 70 16.30 4.34 17.39
CA PRO A 70 14.85 4.21 17.45
C PRO A 70 14.19 5.54 17.09
N SER A 71 13.23 5.48 16.18
CA SER A 71 12.42 6.60 15.71
C SER A 71 10.96 6.16 15.75
N ASN A 72 10.45 6.04 16.98
CA ASN A 72 9.11 5.54 17.23
C ASN A 72 8.10 6.56 16.73
N TYR A 73 7.32 6.20 15.71
CA TYR A 73 6.24 7.04 15.20
C TYR A 73 4.91 6.83 15.94
N LEU A 74 4.85 5.83 16.83
CA LEU A 74 3.70 5.46 17.63
C LEU A 74 4.08 5.45 19.11
N ASP A 75 3.17 5.89 19.97
CA ASP A 75 3.36 5.84 21.42
C ASP A 75 3.07 4.43 21.96
N GLU A 76 3.82 3.99 22.97
CA GLU A 76 3.67 2.66 23.59
C GLU A 76 2.29 2.44 24.21
N GLU A 77 1.69 3.47 24.83
CA GLU A 77 0.36 3.37 25.42
C GLU A 77 -0.69 3.09 24.34
N ILE A 78 -0.56 3.73 23.17
CA ILE A 78 -1.44 3.50 22.02
C ILE A 78 -1.23 2.09 21.47
N LEU A 79 0.01 1.63 21.36
CA LEU A 79 0.31 0.28 20.88
C LEU A 79 -0.31 -0.79 21.79
N GLU A 80 -0.26 -0.62 23.10
CA GLU A 80 -0.89 -1.55 24.05
C GLU A 80 -2.41 -1.57 23.93
N VAL A 81 -3.05 -0.42 23.69
CA VAL A 81 -4.49 -0.37 23.38
C VAL A 81 -4.80 -1.13 22.09
N ILE A 82 -3.99 -0.95 21.04
CA ILE A 82 -4.16 -1.65 19.76
C ILE A 82 -4.01 -3.16 19.95
N LYS A 83 -2.95 -3.62 20.63
CA LYS A 83 -2.71 -5.04 20.92
C LYS A 83 -3.85 -5.66 21.72
N THR A 84 -4.34 -4.97 22.76
CA THR A 84 -5.43 -5.45 23.61
C THR A 84 -6.74 -5.63 22.83
N ASN A 85 -6.96 -4.81 21.79
CA ASN A 85 -8.19 -4.80 21.00
C ASN A 85 -7.99 -5.35 19.57
N ALA A 86 -6.87 -6.02 19.28
CA ALA A 86 -6.43 -6.33 17.92
C ALA A 86 -7.51 -7.06 17.10
N ALA A 87 -8.12 -8.11 17.65
CA ALA A 87 -9.14 -8.89 16.94
C ALA A 87 -10.42 -8.09 16.66
N ALA A 88 -10.80 -7.18 17.56
CA ALA A 88 -11.97 -6.33 17.37
C ALA A 88 -11.71 -5.27 16.31
N ILE A 89 -10.54 -4.62 16.34
CA ILE A 89 -10.14 -3.62 15.34
C ILE A 89 -10.04 -4.28 13.97
N GLU A 90 -9.34 -5.41 13.86
CA GLU A 90 -9.16 -6.13 12.59
C GLU A 90 -10.50 -6.55 11.99
N GLY A 91 -11.46 -6.98 12.83
CA GLY A 91 -12.80 -7.35 12.37
C GLY A 91 -13.63 -6.21 11.78
N GLU A 92 -13.28 -4.96 12.09
CA GLU A 92 -13.98 -3.76 11.58
C GLU A 92 -13.32 -3.20 10.31
N ILE A 93 -12.11 -3.65 9.96
CA ILE A 93 -11.37 -3.14 8.80
C ILE A 93 -11.83 -3.87 7.53
N ASP A 94 -12.20 -3.08 6.53
CA ASP A 94 -12.61 -3.56 5.20
C ASP A 94 -11.61 -3.08 4.14
N TYR A 95 -10.59 -3.89 3.88
CA TYR A 95 -9.53 -3.63 2.89
C TYR A 95 -10.05 -3.51 1.45
N SER A 96 -11.29 -3.94 1.16
CA SER A 96 -11.87 -3.74 -0.17
C SER A 96 -12.12 -2.26 -0.48
N ARG A 97 -12.20 -1.42 0.57
CA ARG A 97 -12.40 0.03 0.43
C ARG A 97 -11.19 0.75 -0.15
N ASP A 98 -10.00 0.19 -0.08
CA ASP A 98 -8.81 0.78 -0.71
C ASP A 98 -9.00 0.90 -2.23
N TYR A 99 -9.73 -0.03 -2.85
CA TYR A 99 -10.05 0.01 -4.27
C TYR A 99 -11.07 1.11 -4.67
N SER A 100 -11.55 1.90 -3.71
CA SER A 100 -12.43 3.04 -3.97
C SER A 100 -11.68 4.34 -4.25
N PHE A 101 -10.37 4.40 -3.97
CA PHE A 101 -9.55 5.55 -4.32
C PHE A 101 -9.39 5.68 -5.84
N ASP A 102 -9.35 6.93 -6.29
CA ASP A 102 -8.90 7.23 -7.65
C ASP A 102 -7.37 7.15 -7.75
N TYR A 103 -6.85 7.05 -8.98
CA TYR A 103 -5.42 6.86 -9.21
C TYR A 103 -4.57 8.02 -8.69
N PHE A 104 -5.08 9.26 -8.69
CA PHE A 104 -4.32 10.42 -8.22
C PHE A 104 -4.43 10.61 -6.70
N GLY A 105 -5.48 10.13 -6.07
CA GLY A 105 -5.69 10.19 -4.63
C GLY A 105 -4.86 9.17 -3.85
N ILE A 106 -4.44 8.08 -4.50
CA ILE A 106 -3.60 7.04 -3.88
C ILE A 106 -2.09 7.22 -4.15
N LYS A 107 -1.69 8.14 -5.04
CA LYS A 107 -0.32 8.31 -5.54
C LYS A 107 0.34 9.57 -4.98
#